data_AF-A0A672NKJ7-F1
#
_entry.id   AF-A0A672NKJ7-F1
#
_cell.length_a   1.000
_cell.length_b   1.000
_cell.length_c   1.000
_cell.angle_alpha   90.00
_cell.angle_beta   90.00
_cell.angle_gamma   90.00
#
_symmetry.space_group_name_H-M   'P 1'
#
loop_
_entity.id
_entity.type
_entity.pdbx_description
1 polymer ?
#
loop_
_entity_poly.entity_id
_entity_poly.type
_entity_poly.pdbx_seq_one_letter_code
_entity_poly.pdbx_strand_id
1 'polypeptide(L)'
;CPDNYIGLLRANSDTDLVSSQGRSSLTASTLEFTLGRGQNLVISWDIKEEVDATDWIGMYHIGKNSETRICFKYYHGVSGALRATTPCITVKNPRASQPKIGQLYPIRYVFCVQEIKGNDQMMIYTL
;
A
#
# COMPACT_ATOMS: atom_id res chain seq x y z
N CYS A 1 -11.03 12.24 -62.76
CA CYS A 1 -12.40 12.11 -62.26
C CYS A 1 -12.66 10.63 -62.00
N PRO A 2 -13.13 10.21 -60.82
CA PRO A 2 -13.35 11.00 -59.59
C PRO A 2 -11.97 11.36 -58.93
N ASP A 3 -11.62 11.34 -57.64
CA ASP A 3 -12.21 10.75 -56.41
C ASP A 3 -11.73 11.44 -55.11
N ASN A 4 -11.90 10.79 -53.95
CA ASN A 4 -11.72 11.31 -52.59
C ASN A 4 -10.25 11.64 -52.25
N TYR A 5 -9.89 12.73 -51.57
CA TYR A 5 -10.46 13.49 -50.44
C TYR A 5 -10.01 12.98 -49.05
N ILE A 6 -9.10 13.75 -48.44
CA ILE A 6 -8.74 13.87 -47.01
C ILE A 6 -8.80 12.59 -46.16
N GLY A 7 -7.65 11.92 -46.03
CA GLY A 7 -7.35 10.99 -44.92
C GLY A 7 -6.15 11.51 -44.13
N LEU A 8 -6.33 11.80 -42.85
CA LEU A 8 -5.28 12.34 -41.96
C LEU A 8 -4.09 11.39 -41.80
N LEU A 9 -2.94 11.96 -41.44
CA LEU A 9 -1.72 11.22 -41.06
C LEU A 9 -2.09 10.07 -40.11
N ARG A 10 -1.74 8.83 -40.48
CA ARG A 10 -2.18 7.62 -39.77
C ARG A 10 -1.83 7.71 -38.29
N ALA A 11 -2.85 7.94 -37.47
CA ALA A 11 -2.73 8.04 -36.02
C ALA A 11 -2.48 6.65 -35.43
N ASN A 12 -1.23 6.21 -35.46
CA ASN A 12 -0.71 5.21 -34.52
C ASN A 12 -0.57 5.87 -33.15
N SER A 13 -1.69 6.32 -32.58
CA SER A 13 -1.80 6.43 -31.13
C SER A 13 -1.94 5.01 -30.62
N ASP A 14 -0.80 4.39 -30.33
CA ASP A 14 -0.71 3.21 -29.46
C ASP A 14 -1.12 3.61 -28.05
N THR A 15 -2.40 3.94 -27.90
CA THR A 15 -3.09 3.85 -26.63
C THR A 15 -3.18 2.37 -26.34
N ASP A 16 -2.12 1.84 -25.72
CA ASP A 16 -2.21 0.66 -24.88
C ASP A 16 -3.25 0.96 -23.81
N LEU A 17 -4.52 0.71 -24.17
CA LEU A 17 -5.61 0.55 -23.23
C LEU A 17 -5.35 -0.77 -22.51
N VAL A 18 -4.29 -0.76 -21.69
CA VAL A 18 -4.13 -1.69 -20.60
C VAL A 18 -5.44 -1.67 -19.85
N SER A 19 -6.20 -2.76 -19.98
CA SER A 19 -7.26 -3.06 -19.04
C SER A 19 -6.54 -3.14 -17.70
N SER A 20 -6.73 -2.11 -16.87
CA SER A 20 -6.02 -1.85 -15.60
C SER A 20 -6.52 -2.78 -14.49
N GLN A 21 -6.62 -4.05 -14.87
CA GLN A 21 -7.29 -5.19 -14.27
C GLN A 21 -6.33 -6.38 -14.12
N GLY A 22 -5.15 -6.33 -14.78
CA GLY A 22 -4.28 -7.47 -15.04
C GLY A 22 -2.94 -7.49 -14.29
N ARG A 23 -2.80 -6.78 -13.15
CA ARG A 23 -1.63 -6.88 -12.27
C ARG A 23 -2.04 -6.86 -10.80
N SER A 24 -1.41 -7.73 -10.02
CA SER A 24 -1.57 -7.84 -8.57
C SER A 24 -1.29 -6.50 -7.87
N SER A 25 -2.21 -6.08 -6.99
CA SER A 25 -2.19 -4.77 -6.33
C SER A 25 -2.30 -4.88 -4.81
N LEU A 26 -1.77 -3.88 -4.11
CA LEU A 26 -1.81 -3.77 -2.65
C LEU A 26 -1.98 -2.29 -2.27
N THR A 27 -3.11 -1.96 -1.68
CA THR A 27 -3.53 -0.58 -1.42
C THR A 27 -3.72 -0.33 0.09
N ALA A 28 -3.61 0.92 0.49
CA ALA A 28 -3.81 1.35 1.88
C ALA A 28 -4.89 2.45 1.94
N SER A 29 -5.73 2.43 2.96
CA SER A 29 -6.83 3.41 3.14
C SER A 29 -6.36 4.85 3.36
N THR A 30 -5.08 5.05 3.73
CA THR A 30 -4.44 6.35 3.85
C THR A 30 -2.93 6.23 3.66
N LEU A 31 -2.30 7.30 3.16
CA LEU A 31 -0.84 7.47 3.16
C LEU A 31 -0.33 8.17 4.43
N GLU A 32 -1.23 8.68 5.26
CA GLU A 32 -0.92 9.38 6.50
C GLU A 32 -1.73 8.80 7.66
N PHE A 33 -1.04 8.18 8.62
CA PHE A 33 -1.67 7.50 9.76
C PHE A 33 -1.32 8.21 11.06
N THR A 34 -2.31 8.74 11.80
CA THR A 34 -2.07 9.41 13.09
C THR A 34 -2.38 8.47 14.25
N LEU A 35 -1.34 8.10 15.01
CA LEU A 35 -1.46 7.20 16.16
C LEU A 35 -2.38 7.81 17.25
N GLY A 36 -3.27 6.99 17.80
CA GLY A 36 -4.21 7.41 18.85
C GLY A 36 -5.35 8.33 18.40
N ARG A 37 -5.56 8.56 17.09
CA ARG A 37 -6.68 9.36 16.55
C ARG A 37 -8.01 8.58 16.45
N GLY A 38 -8.04 7.29 16.82
CA GLY A 38 -9.22 6.42 16.64
C GLY A 38 -9.50 6.06 15.17
N GLN A 39 -8.53 6.30 14.29
CA GLN A 39 -8.56 5.87 12.89
C GLN A 39 -7.82 4.55 12.74
N ASN A 40 -8.32 3.66 11.88
CA ASN A 40 -7.70 2.37 11.59
C ASN A 40 -7.12 2.38 10.18
N LEU A 41 -5.93 1.81 10.01
CA LEU A 41 -5.29 1.64 8.71
C LEU A 41 -5.80 0.33 8.10
N VAL A 42 -6.46 0.38 6.95
CA VAL A 42 -6.91 -0.82 6.23
C VAL A 42 -5.99 -1.03 5.05
N ILE A 43 -5.42 -2.22 4.94
CA ILE A 43 -4.67 -2.67 3.77
C ILE A 43 -5.56 -3.64 3.00
N SER A 44 -5.74 -3.39 1.70
CA SER A 44 -6.55 -4.23 0.81
C SER A 44 -5.66 -4.80 -0.29
N TRP A 45 -5.72 -6.10 -0.53
CA TRP A 45 -5.01 -6.75 -1.64
C TRP A 45 -5.98 -7.07 -2.77
N ASP A 46 -5.46 -7.05 -4.00
CA ASP A 46 -6.17 -7.46 -5.20
C ASP A 46 -5.20 -8.23 -6.09
N ILE A 47 -4.96 -9.49 -5.72
CA ILE A 47 -3.96 -10.36 -6.36
C ILE A 47 -4.63 -11.09 -7.52
N LYS A 48 -4.11 -10.91 -8.73
CA LYS A 48 -4.70 -11.45 -9.97
C LYS A 48 -4.07 -12.78 -10.42
N GLU A 49 -3.03 -13.18 -9.70
CA GLU A 49 -2.25 -14.40 -9.92
C GLU A 49 -2.74 -15.49 -8.98
N GLU A 50 -2.28 -16.73 -9.16
CA GLU A 50 -2.60 -17.83 -8.25
C GLU A 50 -2.04 -17.52 -6.84
N VAL A 51 -2.96 -17.44 -5.87
CA VAL A 51 -2.65 -17.25 -4.45
C VAL A 51 -2.52 -18.61 -3.76
N ASP A 52 -1.53 -18.74 -2.88
CA ASP A 52 -1.29 -19.96 -2.10
C ASP A 52 -1.46 -19.71 -0.58
N ALA A 53 -1.73 -20.79 0.17
CA ALA A 53 -1.86 -20.74 1.62
C ALA A 53 -0.55 -20.35 2.37
N THR A 54 0.60 -20.32 1.69
CA THR A 54 1.88 -19.83 2.22
C THR A 54 2.16 -18.35 1.94
N ASP A 55 1.28 -17.65 1.21
CA ASP A 55 1.48 -16.24 0.84
C ASP A 55 1.36 -15.29 2.05
N TRP A 56 2.15 -14.20 2.04
CA TRP A 56 2.28 -13.33 3.22
C TRP A 56 2.48 -11.85 2.88
N ILE A 57 1.98 -10.99 3.77
CA ILE A 57 2.17 -9.53 3.71
C ILE A 57 3.15 -9.10 4.80
N GLY A 58 4.34 -8.65 4.40
CA GLY A 58 5.35 -8.09 5.30
C GLY A 58 5.17 -6.58 5.49
N MET A 59 5.28 -6.10 6.73
CA MET A 59 5.37 -4.67 7.06
C MET A 59 6.85 -4.27 7.21
N TYR A 60 7.29 -3.27 6.45
CA TYR A 60 8.68 -2.81 6.41
C TYR A 60 8.79 -1.36 6.86
N HIS A 61 9.78 -1.06 7.71
CA HIS A 61 10.14 0.33 8.03
C HIS A 61 11.08 0.90 6.97
N ILE A 62 10.77 2.11 6.51
CA ILE A 62 11.47 2.85 5.43
C ILE A 62 11.75 4.32 5.82
N GLY A 63 11.57 4.68 7.09
CA GLY A 63 11.86 6.02 7.62
C GLY A 63 13.35 6.23 7.96
N LYS A 64 13.76 7.50 8.06
CA LYS A 64 15.11 7.88 8.51
C LYS A 64 15.03 8.99 9.56
N ASN A 65 15.76 8.78 10.66
CA ASN A 65 16.06 9.70 11.78
C ASN A 65 14.91 10.33 12.59
N SER A 66 13.75 10.68 12.00
CA SER A 66 12.63 11.30 12.74
C SER A 66 11.25 10.84 12.27
N GLU A 67 11.03 10.66 10.96
CA GLU A 67 9.71 10.27 10.44
C GLU A 67 9.57 8.74 10.41
N THR A 68 8.57 8.21 11.11
CA THR A 68 8.24 6.78 11.06
C THR A 68 7.48 6.51 9.76
N ARG A 69 8.14 5.94 8.75
CA ARG A 69 7.51 5.58 7.47
C ARG A 69 7.50 4.06 7.31
N ILE A 70 6.37 3.52 6.87
CA ILE A 70 6.21 2.08 6.63
C ILE A 70 5.71 1.81 5.20
N CYS A 71 5.93 0.61 4.69
CA CYS A 71 5.17 0.08 3.56
C CYS A 71 4.84 -1.40 3.79
N PHE A 72 3.79 -1.88 3.13
CA PHE A 72 3.41 -3.28 3.12
C PHE A 72 3.77 -3.89 1.77
N LYS A 73 4.19 -5.16 1.78
CA LYS A 73 4.59 -5.89 0.59
C LYS A 73 4.01 -7.29 0.62
N TYR A 74 3.32 -7.67 -0.46
CA TYR A 74 2.78 -9.01 -0.66
C TYR A 74 3.82 -9.87 -1.37
N TYR A 75 4.16 -11.00 -0.74
CA TYR A 75 5.09 -11.99 -1.27
C TYR A 75 4.36 -13.32 -1.47
N HIS A 76 4.56 -13.93 -2.65
CA HIS A 76 4.13 -15.30 -2.88
C HIS A 76 5.05 -16.26 -2.12
N GLY A 77 4.50 -17.10 -1.25
CA GLY A 77 5.25 -17.92 -0.30
C GLY A 77 6.11 -18.99 -0.97
N VAL A 78 5.57 -19.64 -2.00
CA VAL A 78 6.25 -20.74 -2.72
C VAL A 78 7.49 -20.26 -3.48
N SER A 79 7.47 -19.05 -4.06
CA SER A 79 8.58 -18.53 -4.88
C SER A 79 9.39 -17.39 -4.24
N GLY A 80 8.91 -16.81 -3.15
CA GLY A 80 9.46 -15.58 -2.56
C GLY A 80 9.29 -14.33 -3.43
N ALA A 81 8.51 -14.38 -4.51
CA ALA A 81 8.35 -13.27 -5.44
C ALA A 81 7.47 -12.15 -4.85
N LEU A 82 7.98 -10.92 -4.88
CA LEU A 82 7.20 -9.71 -4.58
C LEU A 82 6.14 -9.51 -5.68
N ARG A 83 4.85 -9.61 -5.34
CA ARG A 83 3.74 -9.40 -6.29
C ARG A 83 3.21 -7.97 -6.26
N ALA A 84 3.09 -7.39 -5.07
CA ALA A 84 2.54 -6.06 -4.87
C ALA A 84 3.17 -5.35 -3.67
N THR A 85 3.17 -4.02 -3.68
CA THR A 85 3.63 -3.16 -2.58
C THR A 85 2.68 -1.98 -2.42
N THR A 86 2.39 -1.58 -1.18
CA THR A 86 1.80 -0.26 -0.97
C THR A 86 2.82 0.82 -1.30
N PRO A 87 2.37 2.05 -1.64
CA PRO A 87 3.17 3.25 -1.42
C PRO A 87 3.63 3.37 0.05
N CYS A 88 4.55 4.30 0.29
CA CYS A 88 4.98 4.67 1.64
C CYS A 88 3.85 5.34 2.44
N ILE A 89 3.67 4.89 3.68
CA ILE A 89 2.68 5.41 4.63
C ILE A 89 3.45 6.09 5.77
N THR A 90 3.18 7.37 5.98
CA THR A 90 3.82 8.18 7.03
C THR A 90 3.01 8.10 8.32
N VAL A 91 3.60 7.51 9.35
CA VAL A 91 3.02 7.31 10.68
C VAL A 91 3.40 8.48 11.58
N LYS A 92 2.41 9.30 11.93
CA LYS A 92 2.57 10.50 12.77
C LYS A 92 2.25 10.15 14.24
N ASN A 93 3.22 10.36 15.13
CA ASN A 93 3.01 10.27 16.58
C ASN A 93 2.79 11.67 17.19
N PRO A 94 1.55 12.05 17.58
CA PRO A 94 1.29 13.34 18.21
C PRO A 94 1.86 13.45 19.65
N ARG A 95 2.34 12.35 20.25
CA ARG A 95 3.03 12.36 21.56
C ARG A 95 4.54 12.62 21.44
N ALA A 96 5.15 12.40 20.26
CA ALA A 96 6.59 12.57 20.06
C ALA A 96 7.02 14.04 19.92
N SER A 97 6.09 14.94 19.58
CA SER A 97 6.32 16.39 19.45
C SER A 97 6.11 17.17 20.77
N GLN A 98 5.86 16.50 21.89
CA GLN A 98 5.82 17.15 23.20
C GLN A 98 7.23 17.24 23.79
N PRO A 99 7.77 18.44 24.10
CA PRO A 99 9.09 18.57 24.72
C PRO A 99 8.99 18.30 26.23
N LYS A 100 8.99 17.02 26.64
CA LYS A 100 9.13 16.64 28.06
C LYS A 100 10.60 16.44 28.42
N ILE A 101 11.16 17.40 29.15
CA ILE A 101 12.52 17.35 29.69
C ILE A 101 12.72 16.05 30.48
N GLY A 102 13.75 15.28 30.10
CA GLY A 102 14.10 14.01 30.76
C GLY A 102 13.29 12.78 30.35
N GLN A 103 12.22 12.90 29.54
CA GLN A 103 11.43 11.72 29.15
C GLN A 103 11.93 11.10 27.85
N LEU A 104 12.63 9.96 27.97
CA LEU A 104 12.81 9.01 26.87
C LEU A 104 11.43 8.51 26.40
N TYR A 105 11.12 8.70 25.12
CA TYR A 105 9.92 8.15 24.48
C TYR A 105 10.22 6.74 23.97
N PRO A 106 9.72 5.66 24.61
CA PRO A 106 9.92 4.31 24.10
C PRO A 106 9.16 4.15 22.78
N ILE A 107 9.89 3.99 21.67
CA ILE A 107 9.31 3.81 20.32
C ILE A 107 8.85 2.36 20.14
N ARG A 108 7.98 1.89 21.03
CA ARG A 108 7.33 0.58 21.02
C ARG A 108 5.84 0.77 20.80
N TYR A 109 5.45 1.06 19.55
CA TYR A 109 4.06 0.97 19.15
C TYR A 109 3.68 -0.51 19.02
N VAL A 110 2.61 -0.93 19.68
CA VAL A 110 2.02 -2.26 19.46
C VAL A 110 0.88 -2.09 18.47
N PHE A 111 1.04 -2.68 17.29
CA PHE A 111 -0.01 -2.75 16.29
C PHE A 111 -0.73 -4.09 16.43
N CYS A 112 -2.04 -4.05 16.61
CA CYS A 112 -2.88 -5.21 16.40
C CYS A 112 -3.23 -5.32 14.90
N VAL A 113 -3.38 -6.55 14.43
CA VAL A 113 -3.73 -6.90 13.05
C VAL A 113 -4.94 -7.81 13.10
N GLN A 114 -6.00 -7.46 12.37
CA GLN A 114 -7.24 -8.21 12.29
C GLN A 114 -7.64 -8.41 10.83
N GLU A 115 -7.80 -9.65 10.40
CA GLU A 115 -8.38 -10.00 9.11
C GLU A 115 -9.85 -9.54 9.04
N ILE A 116 -10.23 -8.88 7.94
CA ILE A 116 -11.62 -8.54 7.62
C ILE A 116 -12.14 -9.64 6.69
N LYS A 117 -12.81 -10.64 7.28
CA LYS A 117 -13.30 -11.83 6.59
C LYS A 117 -14.17 -11.49 5.37
N GLY A 118 -13.80 -12.05 4.21
CA GLY A 118 -14.57 -11.96 2.96
C GLY A 118 -14.31 -10.70 2.12
N ASN A 119 -13.40 -9.81 2.53
CA ASN A 119 -13.15 -8.53 1.85
C ASN A 119 -11.73 -8.38 1.24
N ASP A 120 -10.88 -9.42 1.29
CA ASP A 120 -9.46 -9.33 0.90
C ASP A 120 -8.71 -8.15 1.58
N GLN A 121 -8.96 -8.01 2.89
CA GLN A 121 -8.58 -6.87 3.70
C GLN A 121 -8.06 -7.26 5.08
N MET A 122 -7.09 -6.48 5.56
CA MET A 122 -6.60 -6.52 6.94
C MET A 122 -6.70 -5.13 7.57
N MET A 123 -7.23 -5.06 8.79
CA MET A 123 -7.30 -3.86 9.61
C MET A 123 -6.12 -3.83 10.58
N ILE A 124 -5.44 -2.69 10.64
CA ILE A 124 -4.28 -2.43 11.49
C ILE A 124 -4.60 -1.24 12.39
N TYR A 125 -4.47 -1.43 13.69
CA TYR A 125 -4.78 -0.43 14.71
C TYR A 125 -3.76 -0.49 15.87
N THR A 126 -3.48 0.65 16.49
CA THR A 126 -2.67 0.68 17.72
C THR A 126 -3.48 0.25 18.92
N LEU A 127 -2.80 -0.47 19.83
CA LEU A 127 -3.20 -0.63 21.23
C LEU A 127 -2.64 0.53 22.09
#